data_AF-A0AAU6HNS3-F1
#
_entry.id   AF-A0AAU6HNS3-F1
#
_cell.length_a   1.000
_cell.length_b   1.000
_cell.length_c   1.000
_cell.angle_alpha   90.00
_cell.angle_beta   90.00
_cell.angle_gamma   90.00
#
_symmetry.space_group_name_H-M   'P 1'
#
loop_
_entity.id
_entity.type
_entity.pdbx_description
1 polymer ?
#
loop_
_entity_poly.entity_id
_entity_poly.type
_entity_poly.pdbx_seq_one_letter_code
_entity_poly.pdbx_strand_id
1 'polypeptide(L)'
;MDATEQPDEPTTAHYTRADASKFPTTPAGQQASIEGMVAAMGGTEATRIHNRRMLAERRAQEQTEGTAMGRFQAHLLAELTRYEEEREAERRQYEAAEGTALDLLAEGFRKARSTAERHDLAEQVGSSLPLAEAGVIRRVAKALEASMSGVVVDARVDGWTAKEIAAELDLTPSYVYRMLRDYPWEAQWVLYVQPDGWTSGSDDEPWQRIADGIEESAGETADEVARRILDERLDDDLATKCVRVAVWRAGDGLDLGDARGDVERDPNE
;
A
#
# COMPACT_ATOMS: atom_id res chain seq x y z
N MET A 1 22.87 19.98 48.31
CA MET A 1 22.61 21.42 48.44
C MET A 1 22.97 22.04 47.11
N ASP A 2 22.00 22.75 46.54
CA ASP A 2 21.92 23.20 45.16
C ASP A 2 23.13 24.00 44.65
N ALA A 3 23.46 23.75 43.38
CA ALA A 3 24.27 24.63 42.56
C ALA A 3 23.34 25.65 41.88
N THR A 4 23.44 26.92 42.26
CA THR A 4 22.88 28.03 41.50
C THR A 4 23.97 28.67 40.66
N GLU A 5 24.01 28.32 39.38
CA GLU A 5 24.71 29.05 38.33
C GLU A 5 24.09 30.46 38.19
N GLN A 6 24.93 31.49 38.30
CA GLN A 6 24.58 32.84 37.86
C GLN A 6 24.73 32.90 36.32
N PRO A 7 23.74 33.41 35.57
CA PRO A 7 23.85 33.53 34.12
C PRO A 7 24.78 34.71 33.75
N ASP A 8 25.72 34.44 32.84
CA ASP A 8 26.54 35.46 32.18
C ASP A 8 25.66 36.51 31.49
N GLU A 9 25.92 37.79 31.77
CA GLU A 9 25.26 38.90 31.09
C GLU A 9 25.60 38.90 29.58
N PRO A 10 24.62 39.12 28.69
CA PRO A 10 24.89 39.13 27.25
C PRO A 10 25.72 40.35 26.85
N THR A 11 26.87 40.11 26.22
CA THR A 11 27.72 41.12 25.60
C THR A 11 26.93 41.88 24.51
N THR A 12 26.43 43.07 24.83
CA THR A 12 25.77 43.94 23.87
C THR A 12 26.75 44.35 22.76
N ALA A 13 26.49 43.87 21.54
CA ALA A 13 27.18 44.33 20.35
C ALA A 13 26.80 45.80 20.07
N HIS A 14 27.75 46.72 20.22
CA HIS A 14 27.57 48.11 19.83
C HIS A 14 27.46 48.21 18.30
N TYR A 15 26.25 48.42 17.79
CA TYR A 15 26.04 48.76 16.38
C TYR A 15 26.43 50.22 16.16
N THR A 16 27.63 50.43 15.62
CA THR A 16 28.04 51.74 15.11
C THR A 16 27.35 51.97 13.77
N ARG A 17 26.37 52.88 13.74
CA ARG A 17 25.66 53.24 12.50
C ARG A 17 26.67 53.74 11.47
N ALA A 18 26.61 53.20 10.26
CA ALA A 18 27.49 53.60 9.16
C ALA A 18 27.38 55.12 8.92
N ASP A 19 28.51 55.81 9.04
CA ASP A 19 28.61 57.25 8.83
C ASP A 19 28.42 57.55 7.33
N ALA A 20 27.32 58.23 7.01
CA ALA A 20 26.95 58.51 5.64
C ALA A 20 27.93 59.45 4.91
N SER A 21 28.78 60.16 5.65
CA SER A 21 29.84 60.99 5.07
C SER A 21 30.99 60.19 4.47
N LYS A 22 31.07 58.88 4.75
CA LYS A 22 32.09 57.97 4.22
C LYS A 22 31.65 57.18 2.98
N PHE A 23 30.40 57.34 2.55
CA PHE A 23 29.97 56.73 1.29
C PHE A 23 30.66 57.43 0.12
N PRO A 24 31.16 56.67 -0.87
CA PRO A 24 31.71 57.27 -2.07
C PRO A 24 30.61 58.08 -2.78
N THR A 25 30.78 59.40 -2.86
CA THR A 25 29.85 60.32 -3.52
C THR A 25 30.22 60.58 -4.98
N THR A 26 31.35 60.05 -5.44
CA THR A 26 31.78 60.12 -6.83
C THR A 26 31.26 58.92 -7.61
N PRO A 27 30.84 59.09 -8.89
CA PRO A 27 30.35 57.99 -9.72
C PRO A 27 31.33 56.82 -9.82
N ALA A 28 32.63 57.11 -9.94
CA ALA A 28 33.69 56.11 -9.97
C ALA A 28 33.82 55.34 -8.64
N GLY A 29 33.67 56.04 -7.50
CA GLY A 29 33.71 55.39 -6.19
C GLY A 29 32.47 54.53 -5.90
N GLN A 30 31.30 54.94 -6.41
CA GLN A 30 30.06 54.15 -6.31
C GLN A 30 30.15 52.87 -7.13
N GLN A 31 30.68 52.97 -8.36
CA GLN A 31 30.87 51.83 -9.22
C GLN A 31 31.88 50.83 -8.64
N ALA A 32 33.00 51.32 -8.08
CA ALA A 32 33.97 50.46 -7.40
C ALA A 32 33.39 49.76 -6.16
N SER A 33 32.49 50.42 -5.41
CA SER A 33 31.78 49.81 -4.28
C SER A 33 30.83 48.69 -4.72
N ILE A 34 30.06 48.91 -5.79
CA ILE A 34 29.15 47.89 -6.34
C ILE A 34 29.94 46.69 -6.87
N GLU A 35 31.04 46.95 -7.58
CA GLU A 35 31.91 45.91 -8.12
C GLU A 35 32.59 45.11 -6.99
N GLY A 36 33.02 45.76 -5.91
CA GLY A 36 33.57 45.11 -4.71
C GLY A 36 32.53 44.25 -3.98
N MET A 37 31.27 44.69 -3.94
CA MET A 37 30.16 43.95 -3.30
C MET A 37 29.74 42.73 -4.11
N VAL A 38 29.73 42.83 -5.45
CA VAL A 38 29.48 41.71 -6.37
C VAL A 38 30.62 40.69 -6.35
N ALA A 39 31.87 41.14 -6.19
CA ALA A 39 33.02 40.26 -5.98
C ALA A 39 32.96 39.55 -4.62
N ALA A 40 32.53 40.23 -3.56
CA ALA A 40 32.37 39.65 -2.22
C ALA A 40 31.21 38.62 -2.13
N MET A 41 30.20 38.71 -3.00
CA MET A 41 29.10 37.75 -3.10
C MET A 41 29.43 36.48 -3.94
N GLY A 42 30.68 36.28 -4.35
CA GLY A 42 31.12 35.01 -4.95
C GLY A 42 30.73 34.79 -6.43
N GLY A 43 30.41 35.86 -7.17
CA GLY A 43 30.16 35.77 -8.61
C GLY A 43 31.44 35.48 -9.40
N THR A 44 31.74 34.20 -9.62
CA THR A 44 32.88 33.77 -10.44
C THR A 44 32.77 34.33 -11.87
N GLU A 45 33.91 34.43 -12.56
CA GLU A 45 33.97 34.90 -13.95
C GLU A 45 33.08 34.08 -14.90
N ALA A 46 32.88 32.80 -14.58
CA ALA A 46 31.95 31.91 -15.27
C ALA A 46 30.48 32.40 -15.18
N THR A 47 30.05 32.91 -14.02
CA THR A 47 28.70 33.49 -13.86
C THR A 47 28.54 34.77 -14.68
N ARG A 48 29.60 35.59 -14.79
CA ARG A 48 29.61 36.79 -15.64
C ARG A 48 29.53 36.44 -17.12
N ILE A 49 30.24 35.40 -17.57
CA ILE A 49 30.20 34.91 -18.96
C ILE A 49 28.83 34.32 -19.28
N HIS A 50 28.26 33.50 -18.38
CA HIS A 50 26.93 32.92 -18.53
C HIS A 50 25.84 34.00 -18.62
N ASN A 51 25.87 34.99 -17.73
CA ASN A 51 24.90 36.09 -17.74
C ASN A 51 25.02 36.96 -19.01
N ARG A 52 26.25 37.21 -19.49
CA ARG A 52 26.46 37.92 -20.77
C ARG A 52 25.90 37.14 -21.95
N ARG A 53 26.06 35.80 -21.95
CA ARG A 53 25.53 34.93 -23.01
C ARG A 53 24.01 34.90 -23.01
N MET A 54 23.39 34.72 -21.84
CA MET A 54 21.92 34.74 -21.70
C MET A 54 21.32 36.09 -22.12
N LEU A 55 21.96 37.21 -21.79
CA LEU A 55 21.52 38.54 -22.21
C LEU A 55 21.69 38.77 -23.72
N ALA A 56 22.74 38.22 -24.34
CA ALA A 56 22.94 38.29 -25.79
C ALA A 56 21.92 37.43 -26.54
N GLU A 57 21.62 36.24 -26.05
CA GLU A 57 20.58 35.35 -26.61
C GLU A 57 19.19 35.99 -26.50
N ARG A 58 18.88 36.61 -25.36
CA ARG A 58 17.62 37.35 -25.17
C ARG A 58 17.49 38.55 -26.11
N ARG A 59 18.55 39.34 -26.29
CA ARG A 59 18.57 40.46 -27.25
C ARG A 59 18.47 39.99 -28.70
N ALA A 60 19.06 38.85 -29.04
CA ALA A 60 18.95 38.28 -30.38
C ALA A 60 17.51 37.81 -30.68
N GLN A 61 16.82 37.24 -29.68
CA GLN A 61 15.39 36.91 -29.75
C GLN A 61 14.51 38.16 -29.89
N GLU A 62 14.75 39.18 -29.07
CA GLU A 62 14.04 40.47 -29.14
C GLU A 62 14.28 41.20 -30.48
N GLN A 63 15.46 41.03 -31.11
CA GLN A 63 15.76 41.60 -32.44
C GLN A 63 15.13 40.82 -33.61
N THR A 64 14.80 39.55 -33.41
CA THR A 64 14.12 38.73 -34.43
C THR A 64 12.60 38.81 -34.32
N GLU A 65 12.07 39.15 -33.13
CA GLU A 65 10.65 39.52 -32.94
C GLU A 65 10.23 40.65 -33.89
N GLY A 66 9.25 40.37 -34.76
CA GLY A 66 8.74 41.32 -35.74
C GLY A 66 9.36 41.24 -37.15
N THR A 67 10.46 40.51 -37.32
CA THR A 67 11.04 40.22 -38.64
C THR A 67 10.30 39.07 -39.33
N ALA A 68 10.38 38.98 -40.67
CA ALA A 68 9.78 37.86 -41.41
C ALA A 68 10.36 36.50 -40.98
N MET A 69 11.65 36.45 -40.64
CA MET A 69 12.33 35.25 -40.14
C MET A 69 11.89 34.87 -38.73
N GLY A 70 11.74 35.84 -37.82
CA GLY A 70 11.20 35.58 -36.48
C GLY A 70 9.74 35.12 -36.49
N ARG A 71 8.91 35.68 -37.39
CA ARG A 71 7.54 35.18 -37.60
C ARG A 71 7.52 33.74 -38.13
N PHE A 72 8.40 33.41 -39.07
CA PHE A 72 8.54 32.06 -39.58
C PHE A 72 9.01 31.08 -38.49
N GLN A 73 10.00 31.45 -37.69
CA GLN A 73 10.51 30.63 -36.59
C GLN A 73 9.45 30.43 -35.49
N ALA A 74 8.70 31.48 -35.15
CA ALA A 74 7.59 31.38 -34.20
C ALA A 74 6.47 30.48 -34.72
N HIS A 75 6.15 30.55 -36.02
CA HIS A 75 5.18 29.65 -36.64
C HIS A 75 5.65 28.20 -36.64
N LEU A 76 6.94 27.95 -36.93
CA LEU A 76 7.51 26.60 -36.94
C LEU A 76 7.56 25.98 -35.53
N LEU A 77 7.88 26.77 -34.51
CA LEU A 77 7.82 26.33 -33.11
C LEU A 77 6.38 26.05 -32.66
N ALA A 78 5.44 26.93 -32.99
CA ALA A 78 4.03 26.72 -32.68
C ALA A 78 3.50 25.43 -33.34
N GLU A 79 3.92 25.13 -34.57
CA GLU A 79 3.48 23.92 -35.27
C GLU A 79 4.15 22.65 -34.73
N LEU A 80 5.40 22.74 -34.25
CA LEU A 80 6.04 21.64 -33.52
C LEU A 80 5.34 21.39 -32.18
N THR A 81 5.02 22.43 -31.41
CA THR A 81 4.27 22.29 -30.15
C THR A 81 2.89 21.70 -30.39
N ARG A 82 2.19 22.14 -31.43
CA ARG A 82 0.89 21.58 -31.82
C ARG A 82 0.99 20.11 -32.21
N TYR A 83 2.02 19.73 -32.97
CA TYR A 83 2.27 18.34 -33.33
C TYR A 83 2.60 17.46 -32.12
N GLU A 84 3.36 17.99 -31.15
CA GLU A 84 3.65 17.31 -29.88
C GLU A 84 2.39 17.13 -29.03
N GLU A 85 1.54 18.17 -28.93
CA GLU A 85 0.25 18.11 -28.23
C GLU A 85 -0.72 17.11 -28.89
N GLU A 86 -0.81 17.08 -30.22
CA GLU A 86 -1.61 16.11 -30.98
C GLU A 86 -1.10 14.68 -30.76
N ARG A 87 0.23 14.48 -30.79
CA ARG A 87 0.87 13.18 -30.51
C ARG A 87 0.65 12.70 -29.08
N GLU A 88 0.70 13.58 -28.08
CA GLU A 88 0.39 13.22 -26.70
C GLU A 88 -1.10 12.93 -26.51
N ALA A 89 -1.98 13.68 -27.16
CA ALA A 89 -3.42 13.44 -27.11
C ALA A 89 -3.77 12.09 -27.76
N GLU A 90 -3.19 11.75 -28.91
CA GLU A 90 -3.30 10.42 -29.51
C GLU A 90 -2.79 9.33 -28.58
N ARG A 91 -1.63 9.54 -27.94
CA ARG A 91 -1.06 8.56 -27.01
C ARG A 91 -1.96 8.31 -25.79
N ARG A 92 -2.48 9.38 -25.19
CA ARG A 92 -3.46 9.31 -24.09
C ARG A 92 -4.76 8.63 -24.51
N GLN A 93 -5.21 8.83 -25.75
CA GLN A 93 -6.39 8.15 -26.28
C GLN A 93 -6.15 6.65 -26.54
N TYR A 94 -4.96 6.29 -27.05
CA TYR A 94 -4.54 4.88 -27.21
C TYR A 94 -4.40 4.17 -25.86
N GLU A 95 -3.73 4.80 -24.87
CA GLU A 95 -3.61 4.28 -23.50
C GLU A 95 -4.97 4.13 -22.81
N ALA A 96 -5.93 5.02 -23.10
CA ALA A 96 -7.30 4.90 -22.59
C ALA A 96 -8.13 3.81 -23.31
N ALA A 97 -7.77 3.44 -24.54
CA ALA A 97 -8.51 2.48 -25.37
C ALA A 97 -8.02 1.02 -25.21
N GLU A 98 -6.73 0.79 -24.92
CA GLU A 98 -6.15 -0.57 -24.76
C GLU A 98 -6.21 -1.12 -23.32
N GLY A 99 -6.77 -0.37 -22.37
CA GLY A 99 -6.69 -0.69 -20.95
C GLY A 99 -5.32 -0.34 -20.38
N THR A 100 -5.25 -0.05 -19.08
CA THR A 100 -3.98 0.32 -18.45
C THR A 100 -3.02 -0.88 -18.44
N ALA A 101 -1.71 -0.65 -18.36
CA ALA A 101 -0.73 -1.73 -18.18
C ALA A 101 -1.06 -2.62 -16.96
N LEU A 102 -1.71 -2.04 -15.96
CA LEU A 102 -2.29 -2.72 -14.80
C LEU A 102 -3.45 -3.67 -15.17
N ASP A 103 -4.31 -3.30 -16.10
CA ASP A 103 -5.41 -4.16 -16.57
C ASP A 103 -4.87 -5.39 -17.30
N LEU A 104 -3.86 -5.19 -18.16
CA LEU A 104 -3.14 -6.28 -18.83
C LEU A 104 -2.46 -7.21 -17.83
N LEU A 105 -1.81 -6.65 -16.80
CA LEU A 105 -1.23 -7.40 -15.69
C LEU A 105 -2.31 -8.20 -14.94
N ALA A 106 -3.40 -7.57 -14.54
CA ALA A 106 -4.46 -8.19 -13.75
C ALA A 106 -5.21 -9.30 -14.53
N GLU A 107 -5.47 -9.09 -15.81
CA GLU A 107 -6.10 -10.09 -16.66
C GLU A 107 -5.13 -11.22 -17.03
N GLY A 108 -3.87 -10.90 -17.30
CA GLY A 108 -2.85 -11.91 -17.57
C GLY A 108 -2.56 -12.79 -16.35
N PHE A 109 -2.48 -12.22 -15.14
CA PHE A 109 -2.33 -12.99 -13.89
C PHE A 109 -3.51 -13.92 -13.65
N ARG A 110 -4.74 -13.51 -13.99
CA ARG A 110 -5.93 -14.39 -13.91
C ARG A 110 -5.88 -15.56 -14.90
N LYS A 111 -5.26 -15.38 -16.06
CA LYS A 111 -5.15 -16.42 -17.10
C LYS A 111 -3.95 -17.35 -16.90
N ALA A 112 -2.88 -16.85 -16.27
CA ALA A 112 -1.66 -17.59 -16.04
C ALA A 112 -1.89 -18.80 -15.13
N ARG A 113 -1.47 -19.98 -15.60
CA ARG A 113 -1.64 -21.27 -14.92
C ARG A 113 -0.38 -21.72 -14.17
N SER A 114 0.71 -20.97 -14.30
CA SER A 114 1.96 -21.28 -13.60
C SER A 114 2.66 -20.03 -13.07
N THR A 115 3.50 -20.22 -12.06
CA THR A 115 4.37 -19.17 -11.52
C THR A 115 5.33 -18.63 -12.59
N ALA A 116 5.81 -19.48 -13.49
CA ALA A 116 6.67 -19.07 -14.60
C ALA A 116 5.94 -18.10 -15.55
N GLU A 117 4.71 -18.43 -15.96
CA GLU A 117 3.90 -17.54 -16.81
C GLU A 117 3.60 -16.19 -16.13
N ARG A 118 3.35 -16.19 -14.82
CA ARG A 118 3.16 -14.95 -14.04
C ARG A 118 4.44 -14.12 -14.00
N HIS A 119 5.60 -14.77 -13.85
CA HIS A 119 6.90 -14.09 -13.83
C HIS A 119 7.23 -13.46 -15.19
N ASP A 120 7.07 -14.21 -16.27
CA ASP A 120 7.31 -13.74 -17.64
C ASP A 120 6.41 -12.54 -17.97
N LEU A 121 5.13 -12.59 -17.58
CA LEU A 121 4.21 -11.47 -17.73
C LEU A 121 4.63 -10.25 -16.91
N ALA A 122 5.05 -10.45 -15.66
CA ALA A 122 5.53 -9.38 -14.80
C ALA A 122 6.83 -8.75 -15.34
N GLU A 123 7.71 -9.51 -15.98
CA GLU A 123 8.91 -8.97 -16.65
C GLU A 123 8.53 -8.17 -17.89
N GLN A 124 7.61 -8.69 -18.71
CA GLN A 124 7.14 -8.04 -19.92
C GLN A 124 6.48 -6.69 -19.63
N VAL A 125 5.60 -6.63 -18.64
CA VAL A 125 4.86 -5.41 -18.27
C VAL A 125 5.66 -4.53 -17.30
N GLY A 126 6.51 -5.12 -16.46
CA GLY A 126 7.26 -4.41 -15.43
C GLY A 126 8.20 -3.34 -15.99
N SER A 127 8.80 -3.61 -17.16
CA SER A 127 9.71 -2.66 -17.82
C SER A 127 9.00 -1.46 -18.46
N SER A 128 7.69 -1.56 -18.73
CA SER A 128 6.89 -0.50 -19.33
C SER A 128 6.07 0.31 -18.31
N LEU A 129 6.03 -0.11 -17.04
CA LEU A 129 5.30 0.59 -15.99
C LEU A 129 5.95 1.94 -15.63
N PRO A 130 5.17 3.04 -15.59
CA PRO A 130 5.62 4.30 -15.02
C PRO A 130 6.05 4.14 -13.55
N LEU A 131 7.11 4.86 -13.14
CA LEU A 131 7.64 4.78 -11.77
C LEU A 131 6.57 5.05 -10.69
N ALA A 132 5.64 5.96 -10.95
CA ALA A 132 4.57 6.28 -10.03
C ALA A 132 3.64 5.08 -9.78
N GLU A 133 3.27 4.37 -10.85
CA GLU A 133 2.41 3.17 -10.80
C GLU A 133 3.13 2.01 -10.12
N ALA A 134 4.38 1.75 -10.51
CA ALA A 134 5.22 0.76 -9.85
C ALA A 134 5.36 1.04 -8.34
N GLY A 135 5.48 2.32 -7.96
CA GLY A 135 5.50 2.76 -6.58
C GLY A 135 4.19 2.50 -5.82
N VAL A 136 3.03 2.68 -6.47
CA VAL A 136 1.71 2.33 -5.89
C VAL A 136 1.62 0.83 -5.68
N ILE A 137 1.90 0.03 -6.70
CA ILE A 137 1.87 -1.45 -6.63
C ILE A 137 2.76 -1.94 -5.48
N ARG A 138 3.99 -1.40 -5.37
CA ARG A 138 4.91 -1.77 -4.29
C ARG A 138 4.35 -1.44 -2.91
N ARG A 139 3.73 -0.27 -2.71
CA ARG A 139 3.14 0.11 -1.42
C ARG A 139 1.95 -0.75 -1.06
N VAL A 140 1.08 -1.07 -2.03
CA VAL A 140 -0.06 -1.97 -1.83
C VAL A 140 0.41 -3.37 -1.47
N ALA A 141 1.33 -3.95 -2.27
CA ALA A 141 1.91 -5.25 -1.98
C ALA A 141 2.56 -5.29 -0.59
N LYS A 142 3.26 -4.22 -0.19
CA LYS A 142 3.88 -4.15 1.13
C LYS A 142 2.86 -4.05 2.27
N ALA A 143 1.75 -3.34 2.05
CA ALA A 143 0.66 -3.27 3.02
C ALA A 143 -0.03 -4.63 3.18
N LEU A 144 -0.29 -5.34 2.07
CA LEU A 144 -0.89 -6.67 2.07
C LEU A 144 0.01 -7.72 2.71
N GLU A 145 1.34 -7.60 2.56
CA GLU A 145 2.30 -8.50 3.21
C GLU A 145 2.16 -8.51 4.74
N ALA A 146 1.79 -7.37 5.35
CA ALA A 146 1.55 -7.29 6.79
C ALA A 146 0.29 -8.03 7.24
N SER A 147 -0.72 -8.14 6.37
CA SER A 147 -1.97 -8.89 6.62
C SER A 147 -1.92 -10.35 6.14
N MET A 148 -0.81 -10.78 5.53
CA MET A 148 -0.71 -12.10 4.88
C MET A 148 -0.97 -13.26 5.85
N SER A 149 -0.50 -13.15 7.09
CA SER A 149 -0.75 -14.17 8.12
C SER A 149 -2.24 -14.32 8.41
N GLY A 150 -3.00 -13.22 8.45
CA GLY A 150 -4.46 -13.25 8.63
C GLY A 150 -5.16 -13.99 7.49
N VAL A 151 -4.79 -13.70 6.24
CA VAL A 151 -5.35 -14.38 5.05
C VAL A 151 -5.05 -15.89 5.08
N VAL A 152 -3.82 -16.27 5.43
CA VAL A 152 -3.41 -17.68 5.55
C VAL A 152 -4.18 -18.41 6.64
N VAL A 153 -4.33 -17.77 7.81
CA VAL A 153 -5.09 -18.33 8.93
C VAL A 153 -6.56 -18.49 8.54
N ASP A 154 -7.18 -17.47 7.95
CA ASP A 154 -8.60 -17.53 7.56
C ASP A 154 -8.87 -18.62 6.53
N ALA A 155 -8.02 -18.75 5.51
CA ALA A 155 -8.13 -19.85 4.55
C ALA A 155 -8.01 -21.23 5.21
N ARG A 156 -7.13 -21.36 6.22
CA ARG A 156 -7.00 -22.62 6.97
C ARG A 156 -8.23 -22.89 7.83
N VAL A 157 -8.78 -21.88 8.49
CA VAL A 157 -10.03 -21.97 9.26
C VAL A 157 -11.15 -22.48 8.35
N ASP A 158 -11.24 -21.94 7.13
CA ASP A 158 -12.18 -22.33 6.07
C ASP A 158 -11.88 -23.70 5.41
N GLY A 159 -10.95 -24.48 5.97
CA GLY A 159 -10.69 -25.86 5.57
C GLY A 159 -9.59 -26.07 4.53
N TRP A 160 -8.95 -25.02 4.03
CA TRP A 160 -7.90 -25.17 3.03
C TRP A 160 -6.67 -25.85 3.62
N THR A 161 -6.01 -26.69 2.83
CA THR A 161 -4.74 -27.29 3.23
C THR A 161 -3.59 -26.30 3.04
N ALA A 162 -2.53 -26.46 3.84
CA ALA A 162 -1.33 -25.62 3.70
C ALA A 162 -0.70 -25.69 2.29
N LYS A 163 -0.92 -26.80 1.55
CA LYS A 163 -0.45 -26.95 0.17
C LYS A 163 -1.29 -26.15 -0.82
N GLU A 164 -2.61 -26.14 -0.66
CA GLU A 164 -3.51 -25.34 -1.50
C GLU A 164 -3.28 -23.85 -1.28
N ILE A 165 -3.19 -23.42 -0.01
CA ILE A 165 -2.86 -22.03 0.34
C ILE A 165 -1.51 -21.62 -0.25
N ALA A 166 -0.49 -22.48 -0.13
CA ALA A 166 0.83 -22.23 -0.70
C ALA A 166 0.78 -22.07 -2.22
N ALA A 167 0.03 -22.94 -2.91
CA ALA A 167 -0.13 -22.86 -4.36
C ALA A 167 -0.88 -21.59 -4.80
N GLU A 168 -1.93 -21.21 -4.08
CA GLU A 168 -2.75 -20.04 -4.40
C GLU A 168 -1.96 -18.74 -4.19
N LEU A 169 -1.24 -18.62 -3.08
CA LEU A 169 -0.50 -17.42 -2.70
C LEU A 169 0.94 -17.37 -3.23
N ASP A 170 1.34 -18.35 -4.04
CA ASP A 170 2.73 -18.51 -4.55
C ASP A 170 3.78 -18.52 -3.43
N LEU A 171 3.46 -19.22 -2.32
CA LEU A 171 4.32 -19.41 -1.16
C LEU A 171 4.85 -20.86 -1.12
N THR A 172 5.84 -21.10 -0.26
CA THR A 172 6.25 -22.48 0.05
C THR A 172 5.36 -23.08 1.14
N PRO A 173 5.01 -24.39 1.07
CA PRO A 173 4.23 -25.03 2.13
C PRO A 173 4.87 -24.89 3.52
N SER A 174 6.19 -24.99 3.61
CA SER A 174 6.93 -24.80 4.87
C SER A 174 6.74 -23.41 5.46
N TYR A 175 6.61 -22.38 4.61
CA TYR A 175 6.34 -21.03 5.08
C TYR A 175 4.91 -20.86 5.59
N VAL A 176 3.94 -21.47 4.91
CA VAL A 176 2.54 -21.51 5.36
C VAL A 176 2.42 -22.23 6.71
N TYR A 177 3.05 -23.40 6.88
CA TYR A 177 3.07 -24.10 8.18
C TYR A 177 3.67 -23.25 9.30
N ARG A 178 4.75 -22.50 9.01
CA ARG A 178 5.32 -21.56 9.97
C ARG A 178 4.32 -20.47 10.35
N MET A 179 3.61 -19.89 9.38
CA MET A 179 2.57 -18.88 9.65
C MET A 179 1.44 -19.46 10.52
N LEU A 180 0.90 -20.63 10.18
CA LEU A 180 -0.18 -21.25 10.95
C LEU A 180 0.22 -21.59 12.39
N ARG A 181 1.50 -21.89 12.61
CA ARG A 181 2.05 -22.13 13.94
C ARG A 181 2.28 -20.84 14.73
N ASP A 182 2.81 -19.82 14.06
CA ASP A 182 3.23 -18.56 14.71
C ASP A 182 2.04 -17.59 14.92
N TYR A 183 0.92 -17.80 14.21
CA TYR A 183 -0.31 -17.02 14.29
C TYR A 183 -1.53 -17.93 14.55
N PRO A 184 -1.76 -18.34 15.80
CA PRO A 184 -2.98 -19.06 16.17
C PRO A 184 -4.22 -18.17 16.03
N TRP A 185 -5.39 -18.80 16.00
CA TRP A 185 -6.69 -18.11 15.96
C TRP A 185 -7.53 -18.47 17.17
N GLU A 186 -8.40 -17.55 17.57
CA GLU A 186 -9.38 -17.77 18.64
C GLU A 186 -10.65 -18.34 18.04
N ALA A 187 -10.95 -19.60 18.38
CA ALA A 187 -12.17 -20.29 18.01
C ALA A 187 -13.24 -20.02 19.08
N GLN A 188 -14.31 -19.35 18.67
CA GLN A 188 -15.52 -19.25 19.47
C GLN A 188 -16.46 -20.37 19.08
N TRP A 189 -16.97 -21.13 20.04
CA TRP A 189 -17.81 -22.29 19.77
C TRP A 189 -19.06 -22.30 20.62
N VAL A 190 -20.09 -22.96 20.11
CA VAL A 190 -21.35 -23.19 20.80
C VAL A 190 -21.77 -24.63 20.58
N LEU A 191 -22.10 -25.31 21.68
CA LEU A 191 -22.67 -26.64 21.69
C LEU A 191 -24.20 -26.54 21.82
N TYR A 192 -24.88 -27.22 20.92
CA TYR A 192 -26.32 -27.29 20.82
C TYR A 192 -26.82 -28.73 21.01
N VAL A 193 -28.03 -28.84 21.52
CA VAL A 193 -28.79 -30.09 21.60
C VAL A 193 -30.12 -29.89 20.90
N GLN A 194 -30.55 -30.90 20.14
CA GLN A 194 -31.89 -30.94 19.59
C GLN A 194 -32.90 -31.30 20.71
N PRO A 195 -33.99 -30.53 20.90
CA PRO A 195 -35.02 -30.81 21.89
C PRO A 195 -35.73 -32.14 21.63
N ASP A 196 -36.02 -32.87 22.70
CA ASP A 196 -36.76 -34.12 22.64
C ASP A 196 -38.12 -33.95 21.95
N GLY A 197 -38.44 -34.85 21.02
CA GLY A 197 -39.74 -34.89 20.33
C GLY A 197 -39.88 -33.92 19.15
N TRP A 198 -38.82 -33.22 18.76
CA TRP A 198 -38.80 -32.46 17.52
C TRP A 198 -38.54 -33.36 16.30
N THR A 199 -39.28 -33.13 15.22
CA THR A 199 -39.10 -33.83 13.95
C THR A 199 -38.72 -32.82 12.86
N SER A 200 -37.75 -33.20 12.02
CA SER A 200 -37.05 -32.44 10.94
C SER A 200 -37.93 -31.78 9.85
N GLY A 201 -39.20 -31.51 10.12
CA GLY A 201 -40.18 -31.01 9.15
C GLY A 201 -40.43 -29.50 9.15
N SER A 202 -39.81 -28.70 10.02
CA SER A 202 -39.94 -27.23 9.98
C SER A 202 -38.61 -26.56 9.68
N ASP A 203 -38.62 -25.57 8.78
CA ASP A 203 -37.45 -24.87 8.23
C ASP A 203 -36.59 -24.14 9.28
N ASP A 204 -37.06 -24.04 10.53
CA ASP A 204 -36.32 -23.55 11.69
C ASP A 204 -36.04 -24.71 12.65
N GLU A 205 -34.87 -25.35 12.53
CA GLU A 205 -34.39 -26.36 13.49
C GLU A 205 -34.14 -25.72 14.86
N PRO A 206 -34.84 -26.13 15.94
CA PRO A 206 -34.74 -25.49 17.24
C PRO A 206 -33.52 -26.03 17.98
N TRP A 207 -32.32 -25.69 17.51
CA TRP A 207 -31.10 -26.00 18.23
C TRP A 207 -31.06 -25.24 19.57
N GLN A 208 -31.05 -25.96 20.68
CA GLN A 208 -30.95 -25.35 22.01
C GLN A 208 -29.49 -25.26 22.43
N ARG A 209 -28.98 -24.04 22.64
CA ARG A 209 -27.64 -23.81 23.19
C ARG A 209 -27.55 -24.35 24.61
N ILE A 210 -26.56 -25.20 24.86
CA ILE A 210 -26.30 -25.80 26.17
C ILE A 210 -24.94 -25.40 26.76
N ALA A 211 -23.95 -25.11 25.91
CA ALA A 211 -22.64 -24.63 26.34
C ALA A 211 -21.99 -23.79 25.25
N ASP A 212 -20.99 -23.02 25.63
CA ASP A 212 -20.16 -22.22 24.74
C ASP A 212 -18.80 -21.94 25.35
N GLY A 213 -17.87 -21.52 24.50
CA GLY A 213 -16.53 -21.15 24.94
C GLY A 213 -15.74 -20.45 23.86
N ILE A 214 -14.55 -20.02 24.25
CA ILE A 214 -13.51 -19.49 23.38
C ILE A 214 -12.22 -20.25 23.71
N GLU A 215 -11.52 -20.71 22.68
CA GLU A 215 -10.22 -21.36 22.82
C GLU A 215 -9.27 -20.97 21.71
N GLU A 216 -7.97 -21.03 21.98
CA GLU A 216 -6.94 -20.75 21.00
C GLU A 216 -6.60 -22.05 20.24
N SER A 217 -6.63 -21.99 18.91
CA SER A 217 -6.27 -23.11 18.04
C SER A 217 -5.14 -22.72 17.09
N ALA A 218 -4.16 -23.62 16.96
CA ALA A 218 -2.99 -23.44 16.13
C ALA A 218 -2.98 -24.46 14.98
N GLY A 219 -3.34 -24.00 13.78
CA GLY A 219 -3.26 -24.79 12.55
C GLY A 219 -4.38 -25.81 12.32
N GLU A 220 -5.34 -25.94 13.24
CA GLU A 220 -6.56 -26.72 13.00
C GLU A 220 -7.56 -25.91 12.15
N THR A 221 -8.39 -26.61 11.36
CA THR A 221 -9.56 -26.02 10.69
C THR A 221 -10.72 -25.83 11.67
N ALA A 222 -11.72 -25.03 11.30
CA ALA A 222 -12.93 -24.90 12.12
C ALA A 222 -13.64 -26.25 12.33
N ASP A 223 -13.71 -27.11 11.31
CA ASP A 223 -14.28 -28.46 11.44
C ASP A 223 -13.48 -29.38 12.36
N GLU A 224 -12.15 -29.28 12.33
CA GLU A 224 -11.28 -30.04 13.22
C GLU A 224 -11.50 -29.63 14.68
N VAL A 225 -11.61 -28.32 14.93
CA VAL A 225 -11.97 -27.76 16.25
C VAL A 225 -13.37 -28.23 16.66
N ALA A 226 -14.37 -28.14 15.78
CA ALA A 226 -15.75 -28.53 16.07
C ALA A 226 -15.83 -30.01 16.49
N ARG A 227 -15.15 -30.90 15.74
CA ARG A 227 -15.05 -32.33 16.08
C ARG A 227 -14.36 -32.57 17.41
N ARG A 228 -13.22 -31.90 17.66
CA ARG A 228 -12.50 -32.04 18.93
C ARG A 228 -13.36 -31.60 20.12
N ILE A 229 -14.01 -30.43 20.02
CA ILE A 229 -14.92 -29.95 21.06
C ILE A 229 -16.08 -30.92 21.28
N LEU A 230 -16.68 -31.44 20.19
CA LEU A 230 -17.74 -32.42 20.32
C LEU A 230 -17.27 -33.66 21.07
N ASP A 231 -16.14 -34.25 20.68
CA ASP A 231 -15.57 -35.43 21.32
C ASP A 231 -15.18 -35.20 22.80
N GLU A 232 -14.66 -34.01 23.13
CA GLU A 232 -14.28 -33.66 24.50
C GLU A 232 -15.47 -33.37 25.41
N ARG A 233 -16.59 -32.87 24.85
CA ARG A 233 -17.77 -32.43 25.61
C ARG A 233 -18.92 -33.42 25.60
N LEU A 234 -18.81 -34.50 24.83
CA LEU A 234 -19.83 -35.54 24.79
C LEU A 234 -19.74 -36.43 26.05
N ASP A 235 -20.64 -36.19 27.00
CA ASP A 235 -20.86 -37.06 28.14
C ASP A 235 -21.95 -38.12 27.87
N ASP A 236 -22.16 -39.03 28.83
CA ASP A 236 -23.13 -40.12 28.70
C ASP A 236 -24.58 -39.64 28.47
N ASP A 237 -24.96 -38.44 28.94
CA ASP A 237 -26.30 -37.88 28.73
C ASP A 237 -26.43 -37.32 27.30
N LEU A 238 -25.43 -36.56 26.87
CA LEU A 238 -25.38 -35.96 25.53
C LEU A 238 -25.21 -37.02 24.44
N ALA A 239 -24.52 -38.12 24.72
CA ALA A 239 -24.36 -39.25 23.78
C ALA A 239 -25.69 -39.91 23.38
N THR A 240 -26.77 -39.69 24.14
CA THR A 240 -28.12 -40.21 23.83
C THR A 240 -28.98 -39.24 23.02
N LYS A 241 -28.47 -38.05 22.70
CA LYS A 241 -29.20 -36.94 22.05
C LYS A 241 -28.53 -36.53 20.75
N CYS A 242 -29.31 -35.91 19.86
CA CYS A 242 -28.72 -35.26 18.70
C CYS A 242 -28.04 -33.96 19.16
N VAL A 243 -26.74 -33.88 18.92
CA VAL A 243 -25.87 -32.80 19.40
C VAL A 243 -25.13 -32.18 18.23
N ARG A 244 -24.91 -30.87 18.29
CA ARG A 244 -24.21 -30.12 17.25
C ARG A 244 -23.24 -29.12 17.84
N VAL A 245 -22.04 -29.04 17.31
CA VAL A 245 -21.06 -28.00 17.65
C VAL A 245 -20.84 -27.13 16.44
N ALA A 246 -21.07 -25.84 16.60
CA ALA A 246 -20.73 -24.84 15.60
C ALA A 246 -19.59 -23.97 16.10
N VAL A 247 -18.68 -23.60 15.18
CA VAL A 247 -17.45 -22.86 15.46
C VAL A 247 -17.35 -21.67 14.53
N TRP A 248 -16.97 -20.53 15.11
CA TRP A 248 -16.70 -19.26 14.44
C TRP A 248 -15.32 -18.74 14.85
N ARG A 249 -14.80 -17.79 14.08
CA ARG A 249 -13.66 -17.00 14.55
C ARG A 249 -14.15 -15.98 15.58
N ALA A 250 -13.40 -15.78 16.65
CA ALA A 250 -13.75 -14.77 17.64
C ALA A 250 -13.91 -13.39 16.98
N GLY A 251 -15.07 -12.76 17.24
CA GLY A 251 -15.46 -11.49 16.63
C GLY A 251 -16.39 -11.63 15.41
N ASP A 252 -16.57 -12.83 14.87
CA ASP A 252 -17.62 -13.11 13.90
C ASP A 252 -19.01 -13.10 14.58
N GLY A 253 -20.07 -12.93 13.79
CA GLY A 253 -21.44 -13.10 14.28
C GLY A 253 -21.72 -14.57 14.59
N LEU A 254 -22.49 -14.84 15.65
CA LEU A 254 -22.85 -16.21 16.07
C LEU A 254 -24.12 -16.73 15.41
N ASP A 255 -24.34 -16.38 14.14
CA ASP A 255 -25.42 -16.98 13.36
C ASP A 255 -25.00 -18.41 12.99
N LEU A 256 -25.88 -19.38 13.25
CA LEU A 256 -25.64 -20.79 12.98
C LEU A 256 -25.41 -21.04 11.48
N GLY A 257 -26.05 -20.26 10.62
CA GLY A 257 -25.86 -20.34 9.16
C GLY A 257 -24.49 -19.83 8.69
N ASP A 258 -23.81 -19.02 9.51
CA ASP A 258 -22.52 -18.41 9.20
C ASP A 258 -21.35 -19.12 9.93
N ALA A 259 -21.61 -20.27 10.55
CA ALA A 259 -20.57 -21.07 11.20
C ALA A 259 -19.49 -21.47 10.20
N ARG A 260 -18.22 -21.31 10.59
CA ARG A 260 -17.05 -21.66 9.79
C ARG A 260 -16.79 -23.16 9.79
N GLY A 261 -17.19 -23.82 10.86
CA GLY A 261 -17.14 -25.27 11.00
C GLY A 261 -18.30 -25.76 11.83
N ASP A 262 -18.76 -26.96 11.49
CA ASP A 262 -19.98 -27.52 12.02
C ASP A 262 -19.90 -29.05 12.02
N VAL A 263 -20.23 -29.65 13.16
CA VAL A 263 -20.36 -31.09 13.28
C VAL A 263 -21.61 -31.43 14.07
N GLU A 264 -22.38 -32.36 13.53
CA GLU A 264 -23.53 -32.97 14.18
C GLU A 264 -23.22 -34.44 14.50
N ARG A 265 -23.80 -34.94 15.58
CA ARG A 265 -23.82 -36.36 15.92
C ARG A 265 -25.23 -36.77 16.27
N ASP A 266 -25.75 -37.75 15.54
CA ASP A 266 -26.98 -38.46 15.85
C ASP A 266 -26.66 -39.64 16.80
N PRO A 267 -27.45 -39.89 17.86
CA PRO A 267 -27.26 -41.03 18.74
C PRO A 267 -27.44 -42.39 18.05
N ASN A 268 -28.00 -42.44 16.83
CA ASN A 268 -28.27 -43.67 16.08
C ASN A 268 -27.20 -44.04 15.04
N GLU A 269 -26.17 -43.22 14.85
CA GLU A 269 -25.01 -43.50 13.99
C GLU A 269 -23.84 -44.16 14.77
#